data_AF-A0A133ZE48-F1
#
_entry.id   AF-A0A133ZE48-F1
#
_cell.length_a   1.000
_cell.length_b   1.000
_cell.length_c   1.000
_cell.angle_alpha   90.00
_cell.angle_beta   90.00
_cell.angle_gamma   90.00
#
_symmetry.space_group_name_H-M   'P 1'
#
loop_
_entity.id
_entity.type
_entity.pdbx_description
1 polymer ?
#
loop_
_entity_poly.entity_id
_entity_poly.type
_entity_poly.pdbx_seq_one_letter_code
_entity_poly.pdbx_strand_id
1 'polypeptide(L)'
;MTQYTIELRMEKSIQRITQPICVRINENETQQIRAKLMYENSPYSVQCDSAELHLLRDDGTWSHLEASVSGSSVTCTIKANQLGKTAQNACAYFFFKQGTQTETTESFQVRIERAAIDTEASDAFFDATMNKIATKWGAYENAAEAQESARKDAESKRKDAEASRVQAEQSRVQTEQSRVNTEQARVQVEQARADAEQERVQAEQQRKDAESKRTTADQQRTQAESNRANAEQARVQAEQKRVQAENERQSNESTRTSAEQSRQSRFNEMLDAAQNVKFRILSSNEVDSEGKPTITGSSGIIYLVKAQQAQETQANHYNEWIYLEGRWELFGSTAPTAAAIEVADIDKLAQGTTIAGNRVLNATGLNALWSKLQTHMHDLENSVFNTVATAKGAEAEARGVRSDITSLWLEQKKLGNDFSTLESETAILKSRTLSVEQKLKNGFENARKSRVVLRIRSISEDTNKKLWCNCSFVNTNGFVDFNGYINTGLIPASIMNRAKGIEGKIFFAFDDVLCELFQPMLDDNISSFPLVWHSTRGKNVYGYLQILFWSICLALPCEENNPNNYRIGEIYTHATYPQSTPHINNSFDGFPQFIEKINKTLGKDGLVASYELY
;
A
#
# COMPACT_ATOMS: atom_id res chain seq x y z
N MET A 1 86.30 52.16 56.98
CA MET A 1 87.42 51.28 56.56
C MET A 1 86.79 49.98 56.09
N THR A 2 86.94 49.64 54.82
CA THR A 2 86.32 48.46 54.22
C THR A 2 87.37 47.37 54.07
N GLN A 3 87.16 46.21 54.68
CA GLN A 3 88.07 45.05 54.57
C GLN A 3 87.40 43.94 53.76
N TYR A 4 87.98 43.61 52.62
CA TYR A 4 87.59 42.47 51.79
C TYR A 4 88.42 41.26 52.22
N THR A 5 87.75 40.19 52.64
CA THR A 5 88.42 38.97 53.08
C THR A 5 88.24 37.88 52.03
N ILE A 6 89.33 37.25 51.64
CA ILE A 6 89.37 36.16 50.66
C ILE A 6 90.21 35.00 51.21
N GLU A 7 89.97 33.79 50.74
CA GLU A 7 90.84 32.64 51.03
C GLU A 7 91.55 32.28 49.73
N LEU A 8 92.87 32.21 49.78
CA LEU A 8 93.72 31.94 48.63
C LEU A 8 94.59 30.71 48.92
N ARG A 9 94.68 29.84 47.93
CA ARG A 9 95.52 28.66 47.97
C ARG A 9 96.93 28.98 47.47
N MET A 10 97.90 28.36 48.12
CA MET A 10 99.29 28.34 47.69
C MET A 10 99.48 27.27 46.59
N GLU A 11 98.76 26.14 46.65
CA GLU A 11 98.56 25.29 45.48
C GLU A 11 97.56 25.93 44.49
N LYS A 12 98.04 26.28 43.30
CA LYS A 12 97.25 27.00 42.30
C LYS A 12 96.07 26.14 41.81
N SER A 13 94.84 26.61 42.04
CA SER A 13 93.62 25.95 41.55
C SER A 13 93.28 26.35 40.12
N ILE A 14 92.59 25.45 39.39
CA ILE A 14 92.03 25.73 38.04
C ILE A 14 90.65 26.38 38.12
N GLN A 15 89.99 26.32 39.29
CA GLN A 15 88.69 26.95 39.51
C GLN A 15 88.88 28.45 39.80
N ARG A 16 88.32 29.31 38.94
CA ARG A 16 88.39 30.76 39.13
C ARG A 16 87.55 31.18 40.33
N ILE A 17 88.12 32.02 41.19
CA ILE A 17 87.36 32.72 42.22
C ILE A 17 86.38 33.67 41.51
N THR A 18 85.07 33.39 41.64
CA THR A 18 84.02 33.93 40.75
C THR A 18 83.47 35.28 41.16
N GLN A 19 83.59 35.68 42.42
CA GLN A 19 83.20 37.02 42.85
C GLN A 19 84.41 37.97 42.84
N PRO A 20 84.42 39.00 41.97
CA PRO A 20 85.49 39.98 41.98
C PRO A 20 85.42 40.82 43.25
N ILE A 21 86.58 41.09 43.85
CA ILE A 21 86.67 42.07 44.93
C ILE A 21 86.52 43.46 44.30
N CYS A 22 85.43 44.16 44.63
CA CYS A 22 85.21 45.52 44.12
C CYS A 22 85.88 46.55 45.03
N VAL A 23 86.98 47.13 44.54
CA VAL A 23 87.70 48.24 45.19
C VAL A 23 87.34 49.53 44.47
N ARG A 24 87.08 50.61 45.20
CA ARG A 24 86.74 51.90 44.60
C ARG A 24 87.88 52.90 44.68
N ILE A 25 88.13 53.62 43.60
CA ILE A 25 89.05 54.76 43.58
C ILE A 25 88.29 56.05 43.94
N ASN A 26 89.02 57.04 44.49
CA ASN A 26 88.49 58.32 44.96
C ASN A 26 87.50 58.23 46.14
N GLU A 27 87.50 57.12 46.89
CA GLU A 27 86.82 57.06 48.20
C GLU A 27 87.75 57.57 49.32
N ASN A 28 87.18 58.30 50.29
CA ASN A 28 87.91 58.85 51.44
C ASN A 28 88.22 57.79 52.52
N GLU A 29 87.64 56.59 52.41
CA GLU A 29 87.86 55.50 53.35
C GLU A 29 89.01 54.57 52.93
N THR A 30 89.83 54.15 53.90
CA THR A 30 90.88 53.15 53.67
C THR A 30 90.27 51.78 53.35
N GLN A 31 90.72 51.14 52.26
CA GLN A 31 90.28 49.81 51.83
C GLN A 31 91.40 48.78 52.03
N GLN A 32 91.07 47.58 52.49
CA GLN A 32 92.04 46.50 52.70
C GLN A 32 91.59 45.22 52.00
N ILE A 33 92.54 44.53 51.36
CA ILE A 33 92.36 43.16 50.88
C ILE A 33 93.16 42.25 51.82
N ARG A 34 92.45 41.44 52.61
CA ARG A 34 93.03 40.43 53.49
C ARG A 34 92.80 39.05 52.90
N ALA A 35 93.85 38.31 52.60
CA ALA A 35 93.78 36.92 52.18
C ALA A 35 94.22 35.99 53.30
N LYS A 36 93.42 34.96 53.62
CA LYS A 36 93.88 33.81 54.39
C LYS A 36 94.59 32.85 53.45
N LEU A 37 95.77 32.39 53.84
CA LEU A 37 96.62 31.53 53.02
C LEU A 37 96.43 30.07 53.42
N MET A 38 96.17 29.23 52.44
CA MET A 38 95.91 27.80 52.64
C MET A 38 96.88 26.97 51.79
N TYR A 39 97.41 25.88 52.36
CA TYR A 39 98.15 24.84 51.65
C TYR A 39 97.56 23.47 52.00
N GLU A 40 97.16 22.69 51.00
CA GLU A 40 96.46 21.41 51.15
C GLU A 40 95.24 21.49 52.11
N ASN A 41 94.46 22.57 51.99
CA ASN A 41 93.32 22.93 52.86
C ASN A 41 93.66 23.16 54.35
N SER A 42 94.94 23.35 54.70
CA SER A 42 95.38 23.76 56.04
C SER A 42 95.92 25.20 56.05
N PRO A 43 95.77 25.97 57.14
CA PRO A 43 96.34 27.32 57.22
C PRO A 43 97.86 27.32 57.00
N TYR A 44 98.33 28.11 56.05
CA TYR A 44 99.73 28.18 55.64
C TYR A 44 100.38 29.48 56.10
N SER A 45 101.47 29.39 56.87
CA SER A 45 102.24 30.55 57.30
C SER A 45 103.48 30.72 56.42
N VAL A 46 103.43 31.69 55.51
CA VAL A 46 104.56 32.03 54.63
C VAL A 46 105.67 32.69 55.46
N GLN A 47 106.93 32.29 55.24
CA GLN A 47 108.10 33.03 55.71
C GLN A 47 108.63 33.88 54.54
N CYS A 48 108.66 35.20 54.69
CA CYS A 48 109.09 36.11 53.61
C CYS A 48 109.79 37.36 54.16
N ASP A 49 110.74 37.89 53.40
CA ASP A 49 111.38 39.19 53.63
C ASP A 49 110.47 40.34 53.18
N SER A 50 109.68 40.12 52.12
CA SER A 50 108.68 41.07 51.62
C SER A 50 107.46 40.37 51.03
N ALA A 51 106.32 41.06 51.09
CA ALA A 51 105.07 40.63 50.47
C ALA A 51 104.44 41.79 49.69
N GLU A 52 103.93 41.50 48.49
CA GLU A 52 103.33 42.49 47.61
C GLU A 52 102.04 41.92 46.98
N LEU A 53 101.06 42.79 46.72
CA LEU A 53 99.91 42.49 45.88
C LEU A 53 100.20 43.00 44.46
N HIS A 54 100.30 42.09 43.52
CA HIS A 54 100.50 42.40 42.11
C HIS A 54 99.14 42.44 41.40
N LEU A 55 98.87 43.51 40.66
CA LEU A 55 97.62 43.77 39.94
C LEU A 55 97.92 44.03 38.46
N LEU A 56 97.50 43.13 37.58
CA LEU A 56 97.51 43.32 36.13
C LEU A 56 96.15 43.83 35.66
N ARG A 57 96.10 45.02 35.06
CA ARG A 57 94.88 45.64 34.53
C ARG A 57 94.53 45.14 33.13
N ASP A 58 93.27 45.34 32.75
CA ASP A 58 92.76 45.12 31.39
C ASP A 58 93.47 45.96 30.32
N ASP A 59 94.00 47.13 30.67
CA ASP A 59 94.83 47.98 29.81
C ASP A 59 96.30 47.51 29.68
N GLY A 60 96.66 46.39 30.33
CA GLY A 60 98.00 45.80 30.29
C GLY A 60 99.02 46.41 31.26
N THR A 61 98.62 47.37 32.09
CA THR A 61 99.51 47.98 33.10
C THR A 61 99.53 47.22 34.42
N TRP A 62 100.66 47.28 35.14
CA TRP A 62 100.85 46.63 36.44
C TRP A 62 100.83 47.64 37.59
N SER A 63 100.18 47.28 38.71
CA SER A 63 100.37 47.91 40.02
C SER A 63 100.96 46.91 41.01
N HIS A 64 101.94 47.37 41.79
CA HIS A 64 102.57 46.60 42.86
C HIS A 64 102.30 47.36 44.16
N LEU A 65 101.65 46.70 45.11
CA LEU A 65 101.26 47.30 46.37
C LEU A 65 101.87 46.52 47.53
N GLU A 66 102.50 47.21 48.47
CA GLU A 66 103.04 46.55 49.67
C GLU A 66 101.94 45.83 50.46
N ALA A 67 102.28 44.64 50.97
CA ALA A 67 101.42 43.83 51.81
C ALA A 67 102.17 43.38 53.07
N SER A 68 101.43 43.13 54.14
CA SER A 68 101.97 42.62 55.40
C SER A 68 101.44 41.22 55.70
N VAL A 69 102.33 40.31 56.11
CA VAL A 69 101.99 38.94 56.50
C VAL A 69 101.91 38.84 58.02
N SER A 70 100.86 38.21 58.53
CA SER A 70 100.66 37.93 59.96
C SER A 70 100.01 36.56 60.12
N GLY A 71 100.78 35.60 60.65
CA GLY A 71 100.37 34.19 60.73
C GLY A 71 100.07 33.63 59.34
N SER A 72 98.91 32.98 59.20
CA SER A 72 98.43 32.44 57.92
C SER A 72 97.58 33.43 57.13
N SER A 73 97.89 34.72 57.17
CA SER A 73 97.16 35.77 56.45
C SER A 73 98.08 36.85 55.91
N VAL A 74 97.76 37.35 54.72
CA VAL A 74 98.42 38.51 54.10
C VAL A 74 97.39 39.63 53.93
N THR A 75 97.76 40.87 54.23
CA THR A 75 96.88 42.03 54.09
C THR A 75 97.58 43.11 53.26
N CYS A 76 96.94 43.52 52.15
CA CYS A 76 97.31 44.72 51.42
C CYS A 76 96.37 45.87 51.80
N THR A 77 96.93 47.01 52.19
CA THR A 77 96.16 48.24 52.44
C THR A 77 96.25 49.16 51.24
N ILE A 78 95.11 49.40 50.59
CA ILE A 78 94.98 50.28 49.43
C ILE A 78 94.67 51.68 49.95
N LYS A 79 95.66 52.58 49.89
CA LYS A 79 95.49 53.99 50.24
C LYS A 79 94.77 54.73 49.12
N ALA A 80 94.15 55.85 49.46
CA ALA A 80 93.47 56.71 48.50
C ALA A 80 94.38 57.03 47.29
N ASN A 81 93.82 56.88 46.09
CA ASN A 81 94.45 57.17 44.80
C ASN A 81 95.68 56.33 44.40
N GLN A 82 96.07 55.30 45.17
CA GLN A 82 97.21 54.43 44.80
C GLN A 82 97.01 53.64 43.50
N LEU A 83 95.77 53.42 43.07
CA LEU A 83 95.44 52.65 41.86
C LEU A 83 95.30 53.51 40.59
N GLY A 84 95.37 54.85 40.69
CA GLY A 84 95.52 55.80 39.57
C GLY A 84 94.40 55.92 38.52
N LYS A 85 93.75 54.84 38.08
CA LYS A 85 92.72 54.81 37.02
C LYS A 85 91.70 53.69 37.26
N THR A 86 90.48 53.88 36.76
CA THR A 86 89.42 52.85 36.72
C THR A 86 89.77 51.78 35.71
N ALA A 87 89.61 50.52 36.10
CA ALA A 87 89.72 49.35 35.22
C ALA A 87 88.53 48.43 35.50
N GLN A 88 87.86 47.94 34.45
CA GLN A 88 86.65 47.14 34.64
C GLN A 88 86.99 45.78 35.28
N ASN A 89 88.19 45.24 35.02
CA ASN A 89 88.71 44.06 35.70
C ASN A 89 90.24 44.10 35.79
N ALA A 90 90.80 43.76 36.95
CA ALA A 90 92.22 43.51 37.16
C ALA A 90 92.42 42.07 37.70
N CYS A 91 93.45 41.39 37.22
CA CYS A 91 93.88 40.10 37.75
C CYS A 91 94.94 40.34 38.84
N ALA A 92 94.74 39.73 40.00
CA ALA A 92 95.51 40.01 41.21
C ALA A 92 96.10 38.73 41.80
N TYR A 93 97.29 38.79 42.38
CA TYR A 93 97.84 37.72 43.22
C TYR A 93 98.83 38.30 44.25
N PHE A 94 98.99 37.62 45.39
CA PHE A 94 100.03 37.99 46.36
C PHE A 94 101.35 37.31 45.98
N PHE A 95 102.42 38.09 46.01
CA PHE A 95 103.79 37.70 45.73
C PHE A 95 104.61 37.81 47.02
N PHE A 96 105.36 36.77 47.34
CA PHE A 96 106.21 36.69 48.53
C PHE A 96 107.65 36.40 48.12
N LYS A 97 108.61 37.09 48.74
CA LYS A 97 110.04 36.89 48.46
C LYS A 97 110.79 36.56 49.75
N GLN A 98 111.62 35.52 49.71
CA GLN A 98 112.52 35.13 50.80
C GLN A 98 113.91 34.82 50.22
N GLY A 99 114.88 35.72 50.42
CA GLY A 99 116.17 35.67 49.76
C GLY A 99 116.05 35.63 48.23
N THR A 100 116.47 34.51 47.61
CA THR A 100 116.32 34.25 46.17
C THR A 100 115.08 33.43 45.81
N GLN A 101 114.32 32.95 46.79
CA GLN A 101 113.10 32.17 46.56
C GLN A 101 111.87 33.08 46.49
N THR A 102 110.90 32.68 45.67
CA THR A 102 109.65 33.40 45.46
C THR A 102 108.47 32.45 45.51
N GLU A 103 107.42 32.84 46.22
CA GLU A 103 106.13 32.15 46.26
C GLU A 103 105.00 33.08 45.84
N THR A 104 103.94 32.52 45.27
CA THR A 104 102.77 33.28 44.83
C THR A 104 101.50 32.54 45.18
N THR A 105 100.45 33.27 45.53
CA THR A 105 99.10 32.68 45.61
C THR A 105 98.55 32.34 44.22
N GLU A 106 97.41 31.66 44.18
CA GLU A 106 96.53 31.70 43.02
C GLU A 106 96.05 33.12 42.70
N SER A 107 95.57 33.31 41.46
CA SER A 107 95.07 34.60 40.98
C SER A 107 93.58 34.80 41.28
N PHE A 108 93.18 36.02 41.62
CA PHE A 108 91.79 36.44 41.81
C PHE A 108 91.45 37.70 41.00
N GLN A 109 90.17 38.04 40.90
CA GLN A 109 89.73 39.25 40.19
C GLN A 109 89.49 40.40 41.17
N VAL A 110 89.99 41.57 40.81
CA VAL A 110 89.69 42.85 41.47
C VAL A 110 89.01 43.75 40.45
N ARG A 111 87.81 44.25 40.76
CA ARG A 111 87.13 45.26 39.95
C ARG A 111 87.43 46.64 40.53
N ILE A 112 87.92 47.56 39.72
CA ILE A 112 88.30 48.91 40.16
C ILE A 112 87.24 49.92 39.68
N GLU A 113 86.29 50.26 40.55
CA GLU A 113 85.19 51.20 40.25
C GLU A 113 85.52 52.64 40.68
N ARG A 114 84.82 53.63 40.11
CA ARG A 114 84.83 55.01 40.62
C ARG A 114 83.87 55.14 41.81
N ALA A 115 84.19 56.03 42.75
CA ALA A 115 83.23 56.49 43.74
C ALA A 115 81.95 57.04 43.06
N ALA A 116 80.79 56.82 43.67
CA ALA A 116 79.53 57.40 43.22
C ALA A 116 79.59 58.93 43.40
N ILE A 117 79.67 59.67 42.30
CA ILE A 117 79.64 61.13 42.27
C ILE A 117 78.60 61.52 41.22
N ASP A 118 77.56 62.24 41.64
CA ASP A 118 76.57 62.80 40.72
C ASP A 118 77.25 63.88 39.88
N THR A 119 77.12 63.78 38.57
CA THR A 119 77.68 64.74 37.61
C THR A 119 76.59 65.17 36.64
N GLU A 120 76.68 66.38 36.08
CA GLU A 120 75.72 66.87 35.08
C GLU A 120 75.56 65.90 33.88
N ALA A 121 76.60 65.13 33.56
CA ALA A 121 76.57 64.12 32.50
C ALA A 121 75.76 62.86 32.86
N SER A 122 75.74 62.44 34.13
CA SER A 122 74.93 61.30 34.57
C SER A 122 73.45 61.64 34.59
N ASP A 123 73.10 62.86 34.98
CA ASP A 123 71.71 63.34 35.02
C ASP A 123 71.13 63.44 33.60
N ALA A 124 71.89 64.02 32.66
CA ALA A 124 71.50 64.11 31.26
C ALA A 124 71.25 62.73 30.61
N PHE A 125 72.03 61.70 30.99
CA PHE A 125 71.85 60.34 30.48
C PHE A 125 70.58 59.68 31.03
N PHE A 126 70.28 59.88 32.32
CA PHE A 126 69.06 59.38 32.94
C PHE A 126 67.82 60.03 32.31
N ASP A 127 67.80 61.36 32.18
CA ASP A 127 66.69 62.10 31.55
C ASP A 127 66.48 61.68 30.09
N ALA A 128 67.55 61.51 29.31
CA ALA A 128 67.45 61.02 27.94
C ALA A 128 66.84 59.61 27.87
N THR A 129 67.19 58.73 28.81
CA THR A 129 66.66 57.36 28.90
C THR A 129 65.18 57.38 29.29
N MET A 130 64.81 58.16 30.30
CA MET A 130 63.42 58.30 30.75
C MET A 130 62.53 58.92 29.67
N ASN A 131 63.00 59.96 28.99
CA ASN A 131 62.27 60.57 27.86
C ASN A 131 62.08 59.57 26.71
N LYS A 132 63.07 58.71 26.44
CA LYS A 132 62.94 57.66 25.42
C LYS A 132 61.91 56.60 25.81
N ILE A 133 61.83 56.22 27.08
CA ILE A 133 60.81 55.30 27.60
C ILE A 133 59.43 55.95 27.52
N ALA A 134 59.26 57.18 28.00
CA ALA A 134 58.00 57.92 27.94
C ALA A 134 57.49 58.07 26.50
N THR A 135 58.39 58.40 25.56
CA THR A 135 58.06 58.49 24.13
C THR A 135 57.56 57.15 23.58
N LYS A 136 58.28 56.06 23.89
CA LYS A 136 57.86 54.71 23.47
C LYS A 136 56.51 54.33 24.06
N TRP A 137 56.32 54.57 25.36
CA TRP A 137 55.07 54.28 26.06
C TRP A 137 53.90 55.03 25.44
N GLY A 138 54.03 56.35 25.24
CA GLY A 138 52.99 57.15 24.58
C GLY A 138 52.67 56.66 23.16
N ALA A 139 53.67 56.20 22.40
CA ALA A 139 53.44 55.60 21.09
C ALA A 139 52.66 54.27 21.18
N TYR A 140 52.96 53.41 22.17
CA TYR A 140 52.21 52.18 22.41
C TYR A 140 50.77 52.45 22.83
N GLU A 141 50.55 53.41 23.73
CA GLU A 141 49.23 53.79 24.21
C GLU A 141 48.36 54.33 23.08
N ASN A 142 48.88 55.29 22.30
CA ASN A 142 48.19 55.82 21.13
C ASN A 142 47.86 54.72 20.09
N ALA A 143 48.77 53.77 19.88
CA ALA A 143 48.52 52.65 18.96
C ALA A 143 47.43 51.71 19.48
N ALA A 144 47.42 51.41 20.79
CA ALA A 144 46.40 50.59 21.42
C ALA A 144 45.02 51.26 21.39
N GLU A 145 44.95 52.56 21.66
CA GLU A 145 43.71 53.35 21.55
C GLU A 145 43.17 53.36 20.11
N ALA A 146 44.04 53.58 19.12
CA ALA A 146 43.65 53.53 17.72
C ALA A 146 43.11 52.14 17.32
N GLN A 147 43.75 51.06 17.78
CA GLN A 147 43.30 49.71 17.51
C GLN A 147 41.96 49.38 18.19
N GLU A 148 41.76 49.83 19.44
CA GLU A 148 40.49 49.65 20.14
C GLU A 148 39.36 50.46 19.51
N SER A 149 39.64 51.69 19.05
CA SER A 149 38.68 52.48 18.28
C SER A 149 38.28 51.77 16.98
N ALA A 150 39.27 51.28 16.22
CA ALA A 150 39.01 50.53 14.99
C ALA A 150 38.19 49.24 15.24
N ARG A 151 38.45 48.54 16.35
CA ARG A 151 37.68 47.35 16.75
C ARG A 151 36.23 47.72 17.10
N LYS A 152 36.01 48.82 17.84
CA LYS A 152 34.65 49.31 18.17
C LYS A 152 33.87 49.70 16.91
N ASP A 153 34.51 50.39 15.97
CA ASP A 153 33.89 50.76 14.69
C ASP A 153 33.53 49.53 13.86
N ALA A 154 34.42 48.54 13.79
CA ALA A 154 34.16 47.27 13.10
C ALA A 154 32.98 46.52 13.74
N GLU A 155 32.92 46.48 15.08
CA GLU A 155 31.83 45.85 15.82
C GLU A 155 30.50 46.60 15.64
N SER A 156 30.51 47.93 15.56
CA SER A 156 29.31 48.72 15.24
C SER A 156 28.80 48.39 13.85
N LYS A 157 29.68 48.40 12.83
CA LYS A 157 29.32 48.03 11.45
C LYS A 157 28.76 46.61 11.36
N ARG A 158 29.33 45.66 12.12
CA ARG A 158 28.84 44.28 12.19
C ARG A 158 27.42 44.22 12.79
N LYS A 159 27.14 45.00 13.84
CA LYS A 159 25.80 45.08 14.44
C LYS A 159 24.78 45.69 13.48
N ASP A 160 25.14 46.74 12.77
CA ASP A 160 24.26 47.37 11.79
C ASP A 160 23.94 46.41 10.64
N ALA A 161 24.95 45.71 10.11
CA ALA A 161 24.76 44.68 9.08
C ALA A 161 23.86 43.53 9.56
N GLU A 162 24.02 43.09 10.80
CA GLU A 162 23.17 42.05 11.39
C GLU A 162 21.73 42.53 11.58
N ALA A 163 21.52 43.78 12.00
CA ALA A 163 20.20 44.38 12.10
C ALA A 163 19.50 44.44 10.73
N SER A 164 20.21 44.86 9.67
CA SER A 164 19.69 44.84 8.31
C SER A 164 19.36 43.43 7.82
N ARG A 165 20.21 42.44 8.13
CA ARG A 165 19.95 41.02 7.80
C ARG A 165 18.68 40.51 8.48
N VAL A 166 18.49 40.82 9.76
CA VAL A 166 17.29 40.43 10.52
C VAL A 166 16.03 41.09 9.96
N GLN A 167 16.08 42.36 9.57
CA GLN A 167 14.94 43.04 8.93
C GLN A 167 14.58 42.40 7.58
N ALA A 168 15.58 42.10 6.74
CA ALA A 168 15.35 41.42 5.47
C ALA A 168 14.75 40.02 5.66
N GLU A 169 15.20 39.29 6.68
CA GLU A 169 14.63 37.99 7.06
C GLU A 169 13.16 38.11 7.49
N GLN A 170 12.83 39.10 8.31
CA GLN A 170 11.45 39.36 8.73
C GLN A 170 10.54 39.67 7.54
N SER A 171 10.99 40.50 6.60
CA SER A 171 10.24 40.76 5.36
C SER A 171 10.05 39.49 4.53
N ARG A 172 11.08 38.63 4.41
CA ARG A 172 10.96 37.36 3.69
C ARG A 172 9.93 36.44 4.33
N VAL A 173 9.94 36.34 5.66
CA VAL A 173 8.95 35.54 6.41
C VAL A 173 7.53 36.06 6.19
N GLN A 174 7.33 37.38 6.19
CA GLN A 174 6.01 37.97 5.91
C GLN A 174 5.52 37.69 4.49
N THR A 175 6.41 37.80 3.49
CA THR A 175 6.08 37.45 2.09
C THR A 175 5.72 35.97 1.97
N GLU A 176 6.49 35.09 2.60
CA GLU A 176 6.22 33.65 2.55
C GLU A 176 4.90 33.29 3.24
N GLN A 177 4.58 33.93 4.37
CA GLN A 177 3.29 33.77 5.02
C GLN A 177 2.12 34.22 4.12
N SER A 178 2.29 35.32 3.38
CA SER A 178 1.29 35.74 2.40
C SER A 178 1.13 34.71 1.27
N ARG A 179 2.24 34.12 0.79
CA ARG A 179 2.21 33.07 -0.25
C ARG A 179 1.45 31.84 0.23
N VAL A 180 1.73 31.38 1.46
CA VAL A 180 1.02 30.27 2.10
C VAL A 180 -0.48 30.55 2.21
N ASN A 181 -0.88 31.76 2.62
CA ASN A 181 -2.29 32.12 2.74
C ASN A 181 -3.00 32.15 1.37
N THR A 182 -2.34 32.68 0.34
CA THR A 182 -2.86 32.65 -1.04
C THR A 182 -3.01 31.23 -1.56
N GLU A 183 -2.03 30.37 -1.32
CA GLU A 183 -2.08 28.97 -1.76
C GLU A 183 -3.18 28.19 -1.02
N GLN A 184 -3.36 28.44 0.28
CA GLN A 184 -4.45 27.85 1.04
C GLN A 184 -5.83 28.25 0.50
N ALA A 185 -6.00 29.51 0.08
CA ALA A 185 -7.22 29.99 -0.56
C ALA A 185 -7.43 29.34 -1.94
N ARG A 186 -6.36 29.18 -2.73
CA ARG A 186 -6.41 28.47 -4.03
C ARG A 186 -6.87 27.03 -3.86
N VAL A 187 -6.31 26.31 -2.89
CA VAL A 187 -6.69 24.92 -2.58
C VAL A 187 -8.17 24.82 -2.17
N GLN A 188 -8.67 25.76 -1.36
CA GLN A 188 -10.09 25.77 -0.98
C GLN A 188 -11.02 26.00 -2.17
N VAL A 189 -10.65 26.90 -3.09
CA VAL A 189 -11.42 27.14 -4.33
C VAL A 189 -11.41 25.91 -5.22
N GLU A 190 -10.27 25.24 -5.38
CA GLU A 190 -10.17 24.04 -6.21
C GLU A 190 -10.96 22.87 -5.61
N GLN A 191 -10.96 22.72 -4.28
CA GLN A 191 -11.81 21.73 -3.61
C GLN A 191 -13.29 22.00 -3.85
N ALA A 192 -13.75 23.25 -3.72
CA ALA A 192 -15.14 23.61 -3.99
C ALA A 192 -15.52 23.36 -5.47
N ARG A 193 -14.57 23.54 -6.40
CA ARG A 193 -14.76 23.23 -7.82
C ARG A 193 -14.89 21.73 -8.06
N ALA A 194 -14.06 20.92 -7.41
CA ALA A 194 -14.13 19.46 -7.50
C ALA A 194 -15.46 18.92 -6.95
N ASP A 195 -15.91 19.46 -5.81
CA ASP A 195 -17.20 19.09 -5.22
C ASP A 195 -18.38 19.45 -6.15
N ALA A 196 -18.38 20.66 -6.72
CA ALA A 196 -19.40 21.07 -7.68
C ALA A 196 -19.41 20.23 -8.97
N GLU A 197 -18.23 19.80 -9.45
CA GLU A 197 -18.14 18.92 -10.61
C GLU A 197 -18.66 17.51 -10.29
N GLN A 198 -18.41 17.01 -9.08
CA GLN A 198 -18.95 15.74 -8.62
C GLN A 198 -20.49 15.77 -8.55
N GLU A 199 -21.07 16.85 -8.02
CA GLU A 199 -22.52 17.05 -8.02
C GLU A 199 -23.09 17.10 -9.45
N ARG A 200 -22.40 17.81 -10.36
CA ARG A 200 -22.80 17.88 -11.78
C ARG A 200 -22.81 16.51 -12.44
N VAL A 201 -21.79 15.68 -12.18
CA VAL A 201 -21.70 14.30 -12.71
C VAL A 201 -22.82 13.44 -12.17
N GLN A 202 -23.14 13.53 -10.87
CA GLN A 202 -24.26 12.79 -10.27
C GLN A 202 -25.60 13.20 -10.88
N ALA A 203 -25.85 14.50 -11.04
CA ALA A 203 -27.07 15.01 -11.67
C ALA A 203 -27.20 14.55 -13.13
N GLU A 204 -26.09 14.53 -13.87
CA GLU A 204 -26.08 14.04 -15.26
C GLU A 204 -26.34 12.54 -15.35
N GLN A 205 -25.84 11.74 -14.40
CA GLN A 205 -26.15 10.32 -14.33
C GLN A 205 -27.64 10.07 -14.05
N GLN A 206 -28.22 10.81 -13.09
CA GLN A 206 -29.65 10.73 -12.81
C GLN A 206 -30.50 11.11 -14.02
N ARG A 207 -30.08 12.13 -14.79
CA ARG A 207 -30.73 12.54 -16.04
C ARG A 207 -30.70 11.42 -17.09
N LYS A 208 -29.56 10.75 -17.27
CA LYS A 208 -29.43 9.61 -18.19
C LYS A 208 -30.31 8.44 -17.79
N ASP A 209 -30.36 8.11 -16.50
CA ASP A 209 -31.21 7.03 -15.99
C ASP A 209 -32.70 7.34 -16.19
N ALA A 210 -33.11 8.59 -15.94
CA ALA A 210 -34.48 9.04 -16.20
C ALA A 210 -34.84 8.97 -17.68
N GLU A 211 -33.91 9.34 -18.57
CA GLU A 211 -34.11 9.26 -20.02
C GLU A 211 -34.23 7.80 -20.49
N SER A 212 -33.37 6.91 -20.00
CA SER A 212 -33.46 5.48 -20.31
C SER A 212 -34.81 4.87 -19.90
N LYS A 213 -35.31 5.24 -18.71
CA LYS A 213 -36.65 4.85 -18.25
C LYS A 213 -37.76 5.39 -19.17
N ARG A 214 -37.67 6.65 -19.60
CA ARG A 214 -38.62 7.24 -20.57
C ARG A 214 -38.61 6.48 -21.90
N THR A 215 -37.44 6.20 -22.46
CA THR A 215 -37.32 5.42 -23.70
C THR A 215 -37.94 4.04 -23.56
N THR A 216 -37.70 3.36 -22.44
CA THR A 216 -38.27 2.03 -22.18
C THR A 216 -39.79 2.07 -22.08
N ALA A 217 -40.33 3.05 -21.37
CA ALA A 217 -41.78 3.25 -21.26
C ALA A 217 -42.42 3.55 -22.63
N ASP A 218 -41.73 4.33 -23.47
CA ASP A 218 -42.22 4.66 -24.81
C ASP A 218 -42.23 3.46 -25.76
N GLN A 219 -41.21 2.59 -25.67
CA GLN A 219 -41.18 1.31 -26.39
C GLN A 219 -42.33 0.39 -25.96
N GLN A 220 -42.59 0.29 -24.66
CA GLN A 220 -43.72 -0.49 -24.13
C GLN A 220 -45.07 0.06 -24.62
N ARG A 221 -45.22 1.38 -24.63
CA ARG A 221 -46.43 2.04 -25.16
C ARG A 221 -46.63 1.73 -26.64
N THR A 222 -45.57 1.84 -27.45
CA THR A 222 -45.61 1.51 -28.88
C THR A 222 -45.99 0.05 -29.12
N GLN A 223 -45.43 -0.89 -28.34
CA GLN A 223 -45.78 -2.31 -28.42
C GLN A 223 -47.24 -2.57 -28.05
N ALA A 224 -47.74 -1.93 -26.99
CA ALA A 224 -49.14 -2.05 -26.56
C ALA A 224 -50.10 -1.52 -27.63
N GLU A 225 -49.76 -0.42 -28.30
CA GLU A 225 -50.57 0.14 -29.38
C GLU A 225 -50.57 -0.77 -30.62
N SER A 226 -49.43 -1.35 -30.97
CA SER A 226 -49.33 -2.36 -32.04
C SER A 226 -50.21 -3.59 -31.74
N ASN A 227 -50.18 -4.09 -30.51
CA ASN A 227 -51.03 -5.20 -30.08
C ASN A 227 -52.52 -4.85 -30.17
N ARG A 228 -52.90 -3.62 -29.79
CA ARG A 228 -54.27 -3.12 -29.90
C ARG A 228 -54.74 -3.05 -31.34
N ALA A 229 -53.91 -2.53 -32.24
CA ALA A 229 -54.20 -2.48 -33.67
C ALA A 229 -54.41 -3.88 -34.27
N ASN A 230 -53.56 -4.85 -33.89
CA ASN A 230 -53.71 -6.24 -34.33
C ASN A 230 -55.00 -6.89 -33.79
N ALA A 231 -55.34 -6.66 -32.52
CA ALA A 231 -56.58 -7.17 -31.94
C ALA A 231 -57.82 -6.57 -32.63
N GLU A 232 -57.79 -5.28 -32.94
CA GLU A 232 -58.88 -4.61 -33.66
C GLU A 232 -59.01 -5.15 -35.10
N GLN A 233 -57.90 -5.38 -35.79
CA GLN A 233 -57.91 -6.01 -37.11
C GLN A 233 -58.54 -7.42 -37.08
N ALA A 234 -58.20 -8.22 -36.07
CA ALA A 234 -58.79 -9.54 -35.87
C ALA A 234 -60.30 -9.46 -35.58
N ARG A 235 -60.73 -8.48 -34.76
CA ARG A 235 -62.16 -8.21 -34.48
C ARG A 235 -62.92 -7.86 -35.76
N VAL A 236 -62.37 -6.99 -36.59
CA VAL A 236 -62.97 -6.62 -37.89
C VAL A 236 -63.11 -7.83 -38.81
N GLN A 237 -62.09 -8.69 -38.89
CA GLN A 237 -62.15 -9.92 -39.69
C GLN A 237 -63.19 -10.91 -39.17
N ALA A 238 -63.30 -11.08 -37.85
CA ALA A 238 -64.32 -11.93 -37.23
C ALA A 238 -65.73 -11.41 -37.52
N GLU A 239 -65.92 -10.10 -37.46
CA GLU A 239 -67.21 -9.47 -37.77
C GLU A 239 -67.58 -9.62 -39.25
N GLN A 240 -66.62 -9.49 -40.17
CA GLN A 240 -66.85 -9.77 -41.60
C GLN A 240 -67.32 -11.21 -41.83
N LYS A 241 -66.70 -12.19 -41.16
CA LYS A 241 -67.14 -13.60 -41.23
C LYS A 241 -68.54 -13.80 -40.67
N ARG A 242 -68.88 -13.13 -39.56
CA ARG A 242 -70.22 -13.17 -38.96
C ARG A 242 -71.27 -12.62 -39.94
N VAL A 243 -70.99 -11.49 -40.57
CA VAL A 243 -71.87 -10.89 -41.59
C VAL A 243 -72.04 -11.82 -42.80
N GLN A 244 -70.97 -12.48 -43.25
CA GLN A 244 -71.07 -13.44 -44.34
C GLN A 244 -71.97 -14.64 -43.97
N ALA A 245 -71.77 -15.24 -42.79
CA ALA A 245 -72.60 -16.35 -42.31
C ALA A 245 -74.07 -15.94 -42.10
N GLU A 246 -74.31 -14.71 -41.66
CA GLU A 246 -75.65 -14.13 -41.55
C GLU A 246 -76.35 -14.04 -42.91
N ASN A 247 -75.66 -13.55 -43.94
CA ASN A 247 -76.18 -13.48 -45.30
C ASN A 247 -76.47 -14.87 -45.87
N GLU A 248 -75.59 -15.85 -45.62
CA GLU A 248 -75.81 -17.25 -46.02
C GLU A 248 -77.05 -17.83 -45.32
N ARG A 249 -77.23 -17.58 -44.01
CA ARG A 249 -78.44 -18.00 -43.29
C ARG A 249 -79.70 -17.38 -43.89
N GLN A 250 -79.69 -16.09 -44.20
CA GLN A 250 -80.83 -15.41 -44.83
C GLN A 250 -81.17 -16.01 -46.20
N SER A 251 -80.17 -16.34 -47.02
CA SER A 251 -80.36 -17.00 -48.31
C SER A 251 -80.95 -18.41 -48.16
N ASN A 252 -80.44 -19.19 -47.21
CA ASN A 252 -80.96 -20.53 -46.90
C ASN A 252 -82.41 -20.46 -46.39
N GLU A 253 -82.74 -19.49 -45.54
CA GLU A 253 -84.09 -19.30 -45.01
C GLU A 253 -85.09 -18.87 -46.08
N SER A 254 -84.65 -18.02 -47.03
CA SER A 254 -85.43 -17.69 -48.22
C SER A 254 -85.72 -18.94 -49.05
N THR A 255 -84.69 -19.77 -49.29
CA THR A 255 -84.84 -21.04 -50.03
C THR A 255 -85.79 -21.99 -49.32
N ARG A 256 -85.65 -22.17 -48.00
CA ARG A 256 -86.54 -22.99 -47.16
C ARG A 256 -87.99 -22.50 -47.26
N THR A 257 -88.20 -21.19 -47.20
CA THR A 257 -89.52 -20.58 -47.30
C THR A 257 -90.17 -20.86 -48.66
N SER A 258 -89.43 -20.71 -49.76
CA SER A 258 -89.92 -21.03 -51.10
C SER A 258 -90.22 -22.53 -51.28
N ALA A 259 -89.37 -23.41 -50.73
CA ALA A 259 -89.61 -24.85 -50.74
C ALA A 259 -90.87 -25.22 -49.94
N GLU A 260 -91.08 -24.60 -48.78
CA GLU A 260 -92.27 -24.81 -47.95
C GLU A 260 -93.54 -24.30 -48.63
N GLN A 261 -93.50 -23.15 -49.31
CA GLN A 261 -94.61 -22.68 -50.16
C GLN A 261 -94.93 -23.68 -51.26
N SER A 262 -93.91 -24.21 -51.95
CA SER A 262 -94.08 -25.23 -52.99
C SER A 262 -94.69 -26.51 -52.43
N ARG A 263 -94.26 -26.95 -51.23
CA ARG A 263 -94.82 -28.10 -50.53
C ARG A 263 -96.29 -27.89 -50.19
N GLN A 264 -96.65 -26.71 -49.69
CA GLN A 264 -98.04 -26.35 -49.39
C GLN A 264 -98.90 -26.35 -50.65
N SER A 265 -98.44 -25.76 -51.75
CA SER A 265 -99.15 -25.83 -53.04
C SER A 265 -99.37 -27.26 -53.51
N ARG A 266 -98.31 -28.08 -53.53
CA ARG A 266 -98.41 -29.50 -53.90
C ARG A 266 -99.35 -30.28 -52.98
N PHE A 267 -99.33 -30.01 -51.68
CA PHE A 267 -100.23 -30.65 -50.72
C PHE A 267 -101.69 -30.26 -51.00
N ASN A 268 -101.97 -29.01 -51.35
CA ASN A 268 -103.30 -28.57 -51.76
C ASN A 268 -103.73 -29.25 -53.07
N GLU A 269 -102.83 -29.39 -54.05
CA GLU A 269 -103.09 -30.15 -55.29
C GLU A 269 -103.38 -31.63 -55.01
N MET A 270 -102.64 -32.26 -54.07
CA MET A 270 -102.90 -33.64 -53.65
C MET A 270 -104.24 -33.79 -52.94
N LEU A 271 -104.62 -32.83 -52.10
CA LEU A 271 -105.94 -32.80 -51.47
C LEU A 271 -107.06 -32.72 -52.52
N ASP A 272 -106.90 -31.88 -53.54
CA ASP A 272 -107.86 -31.75 -54.65
C ASP A 272 -107.96 -33.04 -55.50
N ALA A 273 -106.82 -33.66 -55.82
CA ALA A 273 -106.77 -34.93 -56.55
C ALA A 273 -107.38 -36.09 -55.74
N ALA A 274 -107.09 -36.16 -54.43
CA ALA A 274 -107.58 -37.23 -53.57
C ALA A 274 -109.09 -37.12 -53.26
N GLN A 275 -109.65 -35.91 -53.25
CA GLN A 275 -111.08 -35.70 -53.02
C GLN A 275 -111.97 -36.28 -54.13
N ASN A 276 -111.42 -36.60 -55.30
CA ASN A 276 -112.18 -37.12 -56.44
C ASN A 276 -111.92 -38.60 -56.80
N VAL A 277 -111.05 -39.31 -56.06
CA VAL A 277 -110.84 -40.75 -56.31
C VAL A 277 -112.02 -41.54 -55.75
N LYS A 278 -112.86 -42.06 -56.65
CA LYS A 278 -113.96 -42.95 -56.27
C LYS A 278 -113.52 -44.40 -56.45
N PHE A 279 -113.92 -45.28 -55.53
CA PHE A 279 -113.75 -46.72 -55.71
C PHE A 279 -115.07 -47.31 -56.20
N ARG A 280 -115.00 -48.15 -57.23
CA ARG A 280 -116.15 -48.94 -57.66
C ARG A 280 -115.76 -50.40 -57.72
N ILE A 281 -116.37 -51.20 -56.85
CA ILE A 281 -116.29 -52.65 -56.94
C ILE A 281 -117.19 -53.07 -58.10
N LEU A 282 -116.64 -53.83 -59.04
CA LEU A 282 -117.39 -54.36 -60.16
C LEU A 282 -117.99 -55.71 -59.82
N SER A 283 -119.26 -55.87 -60.20
CA SER A 283 -119.97 -57.13 -60.05
C SER A 283 -119.54 -58.11 -61.14
N SER A 284 -119.76 -59.41 -60.93
CA SER A 284 -119.31 -60.47 -61.85
C SER A 284 -119.87 -60.36 -63.28
N ASN A 285 -120.95 -59.61 -63.48
CA ASN A 285 -121.56 -59.32 -64.78
C ASN A 285 -121.01 -58.06 -65.49
N GLU A 286 -120.11 -57.32 -64.83
CA GLU A 286 -119.47 -56.09 -65.32
C GLU A 286 -117.99 -56.31 -65.68
N VAL A 287 -117.55 -57.57 -65.69
CA VAL A 287 -116.20 -58.03 -66.02
C VAL A 287 -116.30 -59.22 -66.95
N ASP A 288 -115.31 -59.38 -67.83
CA ASP A 288 -115.23 -60.54 -68.72
C ASP A 288 -114.64 -61.78 -68.01
N SER A 289 -114.52 -62.87 -68.74
CA SER A 289 -113.94 -64.13 -68.26
C SER A 289 -112.49 -64.01 -67.80
N GLU A 290 -111.78 -62.94 -68.17
CA GLU A 290 -110.38 -62.68 -67.80
C GLU A 290 -110.26 -61.69 -66.62
N GLY A 291 -111.39 -61.23 -66.07
CA GLY A 291 -111.42 -60.28 -64.96
C GLY A 291 -111.09 -58.85 -65.38
N LYS A 292 -111.22 -58.53 -66.67
CA LYS A 292 -111.10 -57.16 -67.18
C LYS A 292 -112.49 -56.51 -67.20
N PRO A 293 -112.63 -55.25 -66.76
CA PRO A 293 -113.91 -54.56 -66.79
C PRO A 293 -114.50 -54.43 -68.21
N THR A 294 -115.81 -54.66 -68.34
CA THR A 294 -116.55 -54.59 -69.61
C THR A 294 -117.46 -53.37 -69.73
N ILE A 295 -117.61 -52.61 -68.65
CA ILE A 295 -118.34 -51.34 -68.64
C ILE A 295 -117.50 -50.21 -69.26
N THR A 296 -118.15 -49.10 -69.62
CA THR A 296 -117.44 -47.84 -69.92
C THR A 296 -116.89 -47.25 -68.63
N GLY A 297 -115.57 -47.15 -68.53
CA GLY A 297 -114.91 -46.56 -67.36
C GLY A 297 -114.94 -45.03 -67.38
N SER A 298 -114.71 -44.44 -66.21
CA SER A 298 -114.51 -43.01 -66.01
C SER A 298 -113.12 -42.76 -65.45
N SER A 299 -112.45 -41.72 -65.95
CA SER A 299 -111.19 -41.26 -65.35
C SER A 299 -111.43 -40.80 -63.90
N GLY A 300 -110.47 -41.04 -63.01
CA GLY A 300 -110.59 -40.73 -61.58
C GLY A 300 -111.33 -41.77 -60.72
N ILE A 301 -111.65 -42.95 -61.26
CA ILE A 301 -112.23 -44.08 -60.50
C ILE A 301 -111.27 -45.27 -60.53
N ILE A 302 -110.97 -45.84 -59.37
CA ILE A 302 -110.29 -47.12 -59.24
C ILE A 302 -111.34 -48.22 -59.20
N TYR A 303 -111.29 -49.11 -60.17
CA TYR A 303 -112.23 -50.21 -60.33
C TYR A 303 -111.63 -51.47 -59.73
N LEU A 304 -112.27 -51.99 -58.70
CA LEU A 304 -111.80 -53.16 -57.97
C LEU A 304 -112.49 -54.39 -58.53
N VAL A 305 -111.69 -55.29 -59.13
CA VAL A 305 -112.16 -56.58 -59.63
C VAL A 305 -111.64 -57.68 -58.73
N LYS A 306 -112.54 -58.52 -58.21
CA LYS A 306 -112.15 -59.63 -57.35
C LYS A 306 -111.30 -60.62 -58.15
N ALA A 307 -110.11 -60.96 -57.65
CA ALA A 307 -109.18 -61.82 -58.37
C ALA A 307 -109.75 -63.24 -58.50
N GLN A 308 -109.88 -63.74 -59.73
CA GLN A 308 -110.49 -65.04 -60.03
C GLN A 308 -109.67 -66.26 -59.51
N GLN A 309 -108.41 -66.04 -59.10
CA GLN A 309 -107.53 -67.07 -58.54
C GLN A 309 -107.28 -66.94 -57.04
N ALA A 310 -108.11 -66.17 -56.31
CA ALA A 310 -108.08 -66.24 -54.86
C ALA A 310 -108.64 -67.60 -54.42
N GLN A 311 -107.79 -68.50 -53.93
CA GLN A 311 -108.27 -69.67 -53.19
C GLN A 311 -109.24 -69.19 -52.10
N GLU A 312 -110.29 -69.98 -51.85
CA GLU A 312 -111.50 -69.61 -51.08
C GLU A 312 -111.26 -69.07 -49.64
N THR A 313 -110.02 -69.01 -49.16
CA THR A 313 -109.64 -68.49 -47.84
C THR A 313 -109.08 -67.05 -47.83
N GLN A 314 -108.96 -66.37 -48.97
CA GLN A 314 -108.50 -64.97 -49.03
C GLN A 314 -109.57 -64.05 -49.63
N ALA A 315 -110.54 -63.67 -48.80
CA ALA A 315 -111.75 -62.96 -49.23
C ALA A 315 -111.53 -61.52 -49.76
N ASN A 316 -110.33 -60.95 -49.65
CA ASN A 316 -110.07 -59.52 -49.87
C ASN A 316 -108.98 -59.25 -50.92
N HIS A 317 -108.87 -60.09 -51.95
CA HIS A 317 -107.90 -59.89 -53.03
C HIS A 317 -108.56 -59.29 -54.27
N TYR A 318 -108.12 -58.08 -54.63
CA TYR A 318 -108.60 -57.34 -55.78
C TYR A 318 -107.45 -57.04 -56.72
N ASN A 319 -107.71 -57.23 -58.00
CA ASN A 319 -106.94 -56.59 -59.04
C ASN A 319 -107.49 -55.18 -59.19
N GLU A 320 -106.60 -54.20 -59.09
CA GLU A 320 -106.96 -52.78 -59.17
C GLU A 320 -106.84 -52.33 -60.62
N TRP A 321 -107.94 -51.87 -61.21
CA TRP A 321 -108.01 -51.41 -62.60
C TRP A 321 -108.32 -49.91 -62.67
N ILE A 322 -107.78 -49.24 -63.68
CA ILE A 322 -108.08 -47.84 -63.99
C ILE A 322 -108.46 -47.69 -65.46
N TYR A 323 -109.32 -46.71 -65.75
CA TYR A 323 -109.72 -46.36 -67.11
C TYR A 323 -109.07 -45.05 -67.52
N LEU A 324 -108.12 -45.13 -68.46
CA LEU A 324 -107.33 -44.01 -68.95
C LEU A 324 -107.30 -44.05 -70.47
N GLU A 325 -107.43 -42.88 -71.11
CA GLU A 325 -107.30 -42.72 -72.57
C GLU A 325 -108.16 -43.68 -73.43
N GLY A 326 -109.35 -44.06 -72.93
CA GLY A 326 -110.28 -44.94 -73.64
C GLY A 326 -109.98 -46.44 -73.52
N ARG A 327 -109.06 -46.86 -72.63
CA ARG A 327 -108.72 -48.26 -72.38
C ARG A 327 -108.60 -48.59 -70.89
N TRP A 328 -108.71 -49.88 -70.57
CA TRP A 328 -108.54 -50.43 -69.23
C TRP A 328 -107.08 -50.85 -68.97
N GLU A 329 -106.49 -50.40 -67.86
CA GLU A 329 -105.13 -50.76 -67.43
C GLU A 329 -105.11 -51.32 -66.01
N LEU A 330 -104.26 -52.34 -65.78
CA LEU A 330 -104.05 -52.94 -64.46
C LEU A 330 -103.03 -52.11 -63.68
N PHE A 331 -103.43 -51.62 -62.51
CA PHE A 331 -102.70 -50.66 -61.70
C PHE A 331 -101.82 -51.30 -60.61
N GLY A 332 -102.23 -52.43 -60.01
CA GLY A 332 -101.45 -53.06 -58.94
C GLY A 332 -101.99 -54.40 -58.41
N SER A 333 -101.13 -55.07 -57.62
CA SER A 333 -101.44 -56.26 -56.78
C SER A 333 -100.64 -56.22 -55.46
N THR A 334 -101.10 -56.92 -54.43
CA THR A 334 -100.74 -56.65 -53.02
C THR A 334 -99.57 -57.47 -52.40
N ALA A 335 -98.43 -57.79 -53.08
CA ALA A 335 -97.33 -58.55 -52.44
C ALA A 335 -95.85 -58.23 -52.84
N PRO A 336 -94.93 -57.95 -51.87
CA PRO A 336 -93.46 -58.14 -52.06
C PRO A 336 -92.68 -58.82 -50.88
N THR A 337 -91.50 -59.43 -51.15
CA THR A 337 -90.57 -60.11 -50.18
C THR A 337 -89.08 -59.68 -50.37
N ALA A 338 -88.26 -59.52 -49.30
CA ALA A 338 -86.80 -59.16 -49.36
C ALA A 338 -85.90 -59.90 -48.31
N ALA A 339 -84.59 -60.07 -48.58
CA ALA A 339 -83.64 -60.95 -47.84
C ALA A 339 -82.65 -60.24 -46.87
N ALA A 340 -82.23 -60.91 -45.78
CA ALA A 340 -81.41 -60.38 -44.69
C ALA A 340 -79.87 -60.54 -44.85
N ILE A 341 -79.07 -59.76 -44.11
CA ILE A 341 -77.59 -59.79 -44.07
C ILE A 341 -77.03 -60.85 -43.10
N GLU A 342 -75.88 -61.43 -43.41
CA GLU A 342 -75.22 -62.47 -42.60
C GLU A 342 -74.03 -61.93 -41.76
N VAL A 343 -73.66 -62.63 -40.68
CA VAL A 343 -72.55 -62.22 -39.79
C VAL A 343 -71.19 -62.22 -40.50
N ALA A 344 -70.96 -63.17 -41.43
CA ALA A 344 -69.73 -63.24 -42.20
C ALA A 344 -69.53 -62.03 -43.13
N ASP A 345 -70.61 -61.41 -43.57
CA ASP A 345 -70.56 -60.17 -44.36
C ASP A 345 -70.11 -58.98 -43.49
N ILE A 346 -70.48 -58.98 -42.21
CA ILE A 346 -70.03 -57.97 -41.24
C ILE A 346 -68.54 -58.15 -40.90
N ASP A 347 -68.06 -59.39 -40.79
CA ASP A 347 -66.62 -59.68 -40.61
C ASP A 347 -65.77 -59.12 -41.75
N LYS A 348 -66.23 -59.34 -42.99
CA LYS A 348 -65.60 -58.81 -44.21
C LYS A 348 -65.56 -57.29 -44.21
N LEU A 349 -66.68 -56.63 -43.87
CA LEU A 349 -66.75 -55.17 -43.81
C LEU A 349 -65.81 -54.59 -42.74
N ALA A 350 -65.71 -55.24 -41.57
CA ALA A 350 -64.80 -54.80 -40.50
C ALA A 350 -63.31 -54.94 -40.85
N GLN A 351 -62.97 -55.79 -41.81
CA GLN A 351 -61.62 -55.93 -42.36
C GLN A 351 -61.38 -55.00 -43.57
N GLY A 352 -62.33 -54.14 -43.92
CA GLY A 352 -62.22 -53.17 -45.02
C GLY A 352 -62.58 -53.72 -46.41
N THR A 353 -63.34 -54.82 -46.50
CA THR A 353 -63.79 -55.40 -47.78
C THR A 353 -65.27 -55.12 -48.07
N THR A 354 -65.75 -55.34 -49.31
CA THR A 354 -67.13 -54.99 -49.75
C THR A 354 -68.03 -56.22 -49.99
N ILE A 355 -69.35 -56.06 -49.85
CA ILE A 355 -70.37 -57.09 -50.13
C ILE A 355 -71.34 -56.63 -51.26
N ALA A 356 -71.99 -57.58 -51.95
CA ALA A 356 -72.87 -57.30 -53.10
C ALA A 356 -74.37 -57.54 -52.81
N GLY A 357 -75.23 -56.65 -53.34
CA GLY A 357 -76.70 -56.76 -53.32
C GLY A 357 -77.41 -56.01 -52.18
N ASN A 358 -78.73 -55.82 -52.33
CA ASN A 358 -79.57 -55.23 -51.28
C ASN A 358 -79.86 -56.29 -50.21
N ARG A 359 -79.53 -55.97 -48.97
CA ARG A 359 -79.74 -56.81 -47.78
C ARG A 359 -80.34 -55.96 -46.67
N VAL A 360 -81.20 -56.55 -45.85
CA VAL A 360 -81.72 -55.88 -44.66
C VAL A 360 -80.97 -56.30 -43.41
N LEU A 361 -80.62 -55.34 -42.57
CA LEU A 361 -79.96 -55.60 -41.28
C LEU A 361 -81.00 -56.17 -40.31
N ASN A 362 -80.77 -57.40 -39.86
CA ASN A 362 -81.58 -58.04 -38.83
C ASN A 362 -80.92 -57.88 -37.44
N ALA A 363 -81.63 -58.27 -36.39
CA ALA A 363 -81.15 -58.15 -35.01
C ALA A 363 -79.82 -58.91 -34.78
N THR A 364 -79.64 -60.07 -35.41
CA THR A 364 -78.42 -60.88 -35.32
C THR A 364 -77.21 -60.15 -35.91
N GLY A 365 -77.37 -59.53 -37.08
CA GLY A 365 -76.34 -58.72 -37.71
C GLY A 365 -75.99 -57.47 -36.89
N LEU A 366 -76.98 -56.81 -36.30
CA LEU A 366 -76.75 -55.63 -35.47
C LEU A 366 -75.86 -55.94 -34.24
N ASN A 367 -76.10 -57.06 -33.56
CA ASN A 367 -75.30 -57.48 -32.41
C ASN A 367 -73.84 -57.79 -32.80
N ALA A 368 -73.62 -58.47 -33.93
CA ALA A 368 -72.28 -58.79 -34.41
C ALA A 368 -71.47 -57.52 -34.76
N LEU A 369 -72.11 -56.53 -35.39
CA LEU A 369 -71.49 -55.24 -35.70
C LEU A 369 -71.09 -54.48 -34.43
N TRP A 370 -71.99 -54.43 -33.44
CA TRP A 370 -71.75 -53.73 -32.18
C TRP A 370 -70.54 -54.28 -31.41
N SER A 371 -70.41 -55.62 -31.35
CA SER A 371 -69.30 -56.26 -30.66
C SER A 371 -67.93 -55.89 -31.26
N LYS A 372 -67.83 -55.74 -32.59
CA LYS A 372 -66.56 -55.36 -33.25
C LYS A 372 -66.15 -53.92 -32.98
N LEU A 373 -67.12 -53.00 -32.93
CA LEU A 373 -66.86 -51.60 -32.63
C LEU A 373 -66.28 -51.44 -31.21
N GLN A 374 -66.80 -52.20 -30.25
CA GLN A 374 -66.32 -52.16 -28.86
C GLN A 374 -64.86 -52.59 -28.73
N THR A 375 -64.45 -53.68 -29.40
CA THR A 375 -63.05 -54.16 -29.38
C THR A 375 -62.10 -53.11 -29.95
N HIS A 376 -62.42 -52.54 -31.10
CA HIS A 376 -61.55 -51.55 -31.75
C HIS A 376 -61.35 -50.29 -30.89
N MET A 377 -62.39 -49.85 -30.19
CA MET A 377 -62.33 -48.69 -29.30
C MET A 377 -61.42 -48.96 -28.09
N HIS A 378 -61.47 -50.17 -27.52
CA HIS A 378 -60.63 -50.55 -26.39
C HIS A 378 -59.14 -50.62 -26.74
N ASP A 379 -58.80 -51.14 -27.93
CA ASP A 379 -57.41 -51.17 -28.41
C ASP A 379 -56.84 -49.76 -28.59
N LEU A 380 -57.66 -48.81 -29.05
CA LEU A 380 -57.28 -47.41 -29.22
C LEU A 380 -56.99 -46.74 -27.88
N GLU A 381 -57.83 -46.97 -26.86
CA GLU A 381 -57.65 -46.44 -25.51
C GLU A 381 -56.32 -46.91 -24.88
N ASN A 382 -55.99 -48.20 -25.01
CA ASN A 382 -54.75 -48.78 -24.49
C ASN A 382 -53.50 -48.17 -25.16
N SER A 383 -53.54 -47.91 -26.47
CA SER A 383 -52.44 -47.27 -27.20
C SER A 383 -52.16 -45.85 -26.70
N VAL A 384 -53.23 -45.07 -26.45
CA VAL A 384 -53.11 -43.69 -25.95
C VAL A 384 -52.52 -43.68 -24.54
N PHE A 385 -52.99 -44.58 -23.66
CA PHE A 385 -52.52 -44.66 -22.28
C PHE A 385 -51.01 -44.93 -22.19
N ASN A 386 -50.50 -45.88 -22.96
CA ASN A 386 -49.08 -46.21 -22.99
C ASN A 386 -48.21 -45.03 -23.46
N THR A 387 -48.67 -44.29 -24.46
CA THR A 387 -47.96 -43.11 -24.99
C THR A 387 -47.83 -42.01 -23.93
N VAL A 388 -48.88 -41.77 -23.15
CA VAL A 388 -48.89 -40.78 -22.06
C VAL A 388 -47.95 -41.20 -20.92
N ALA A 389 -47.86 -42.48 -20.60
CA ALA A 389 -46.96 -42.99 -19.57
C ALA A 389 -45.48 -42.74 -19.92
N THR A 390 -45.08 -42.96 -21.17
CA THR A 390 -43.71 -42.67 -21.65
C THR A 390 -43.36 -41.19 -21.57
N ALA A 391 -44.29 -40.30 -21.93
CA ALA A 391 -44.06 -38.85 -21.86
C ALA A 391 -43.82 -38.35 -20.42
N LYS A 392 -44.53 -38.92 -19.44
CA LYS A 392 -44.33 -38.59 -18.01
C LYS A 392 -42.96 -39.04 -17.48
N GLY A 393 -42.42 -40.15 -17.98
CA GLY A 393 -41.06 -40.61 -17.65
C GLY A 393 -39.99 -39.60 -18.09
N ALA A 394 -40.07 -39.12 -19.33
CA ALA A 394 -39.15 -38.12 -19.87
C ALA A 394 -39.22 -36.77 -19.10
N GLU A 395 -40.41 -36.38 -18.65
CA GLU A 395 -40.57 -35.18 -17.82
C GLU A 395 -39.86 -35.29 -16.46
N ALA A 396 -39.85 -36.48 -15.85
CA ALA A 396 -39.17 -36.71 -14.57
C ALA A 396 -37.64 -36.62 -14.71
N GLU A 397 -37.07 -37.18 -15.78
CA GLU A 397 -35.63 -37.05 -16.07
C GLU A 397 -35.20 -35.59 -16.27
N ALA A 398 -35.99 -34.82 -17.02
CA ALA A 398 -35.73 -33.40 -17.25
C ALA A 398 -35.73 -32.57 -15.94
N ARG A 399 -36.58 -32.92 -14.97
CA ARG A 399 -36.56 -32.30 -13.63
C ARG A 399 -35.29 -32.64 -12.85
N GLY A 400 -34.79 -33.87 -12.97
CA GLY A 400 -33.52 -34.29 -12.36
C GLY A 400 -32.34 -33.45 -12.86
N VAL A 401 -32.19 -33.34 -14.18
CA VAL A 401 -31.13 -32.52 -14.81
C VAL A 401 -31.19 -31.06 -14.36
N ARG A 402 -32.38 -30.49 -14.21
CA ARG A 402 -32.56 -29.11 -13.73
C ARG A 402 -32.11 -28.94 -12.27
N SER A 403 -32.32 -29.95 -11.43
CA SER A 403 -31.83 -29.96 -10.06
C SER A 403 -30.30 -29.96 -10.02
N ASP A 404 -29.65 -30.79 -10.83
CA ASP A 404 -28.18 -30.88 -10.89
C ASP A 404 -27.54 -29.57 -11.35
N ILE A 405 -28.10 -28.92 -12.37
CA ILE A 405 -27.66 -27.60 -12.83
C ILE A 405 -27.76 -26.55 -11.72
N THR A 406 -28.81 -26.61 -10.91
CA THR A 406 -29.02 -25.68 -9.79
C THR A 406 -27.96 -25.89 -8.70
N SER A 407 -27.61 -27.15 -8.40
CA SER A 407 -26.55 -27.49 -7.46
C SER A 407 -25.18 -26.97 -7.92
N LEU A 408 -24.85 -27.17 -9.20
CA LEU A 408 -23.59 -26.69 -9.79
C LEU A 408 -23.47 -25.16 -9.73
N TRP A 409 -24.57 -24.44 -9.98
CA TRP A 409 -24.58 -22.98 -9.90
C TRP A 409 -24.30 -22.48 -8.46
N LEU A 410 -24.85 -23.14 -7.44
CA LEU A 410 -24.59 -22.82 -6.05
C LEU A 410 -23.13 -23.07 -5.65
N GLU A 411 -22.51 -24.14 -6.17
CA GLU A 411 -21.12 -24.47 -5.94
C GLU A 411 -20.16 -23.45 -6.58
N GLN A 412 -20.46 -23.02 -7.81
CA GLN A 412 -19.73 -21.94 -8.48
C GLN A 412 -19.78 -20.62 -7.68
N LYS A 413 -20.95 -20.31 -7.09
CA LYS A 413 -21.13 -19.11 -6.26
C LYS A 413 -20.29 -19.16 -4.98
N LYS A 414 -20.15 -20.33 -4.35
CA LYS A 414 -19.28 -20.51 -3.18
C LYS A 414 -17.81 -20.26 -3.51
N LEU A 415 -17.32 -20.85 -4.61
CA LEU A 415 -15.93 -20.65 -5.06
C LEU A 415 -15.61 -19.18 -5.36
N GLY A 416 -16.56 -18.41 -5.90
CA GLY A 416 -16.39 -16.97 -6.10
C GLY A 416 -16.24 -16.18 -4.80
N ASN A 417 -16.99 -16.54 -3.76
CA ASN A 417 -16.88 -15.91 -2.44
C ASN A 417 -15.55 -16.25 -1.76
N ASP A 418 -15.09 -17.50 -1.85
CA ASP A 418 -13.82 -17.94 -1.28
C ASP A 418 -12.63 -17.19 -1.93
N PHE A 419 -12.68 -16.96 -3.24
CA PHE A 419 -11.67 -16.17 -3.96
C PHE A 419 -11.60 -14.72 -3.45
N SER A 420 -12.75 -14.07 -3.24
CA SER A 420 -12.79 -12.70 -2.70
C SER A 420 -12.21 -12.60 -1.28
N THR A 421 -12.35 -13.66 -0.49
CA THR A 421 -11.80 -13.75 0.87
C THR A 421 -10.27 -13.84 0.82
N LEU A 422 -9.73 -14.68 -0.06
CA LEU A 422 -8.27 -14.81 -0.27
C LEU A 422 -7.62 -13.52 -0.78
N GLU A 423 -8.28 -12.75 -1.65
CA GLU A 423 -7.78 -11.44 -2.09
C GLU A 423 -7.68 -10.45 -0.92
N SER A 424 -8.67 -10.44 -0.03
CA SER A 424 -8.68 -9.59 1.16
C SER A 424 -7.57 -9.95 2.15
N GLU A 425 -7.34 -11.25 2.39
CA GLU A 425 -6.26 -11.73 3.25
C GLU A 425 -4.88 -11.43 2.65
N THR A 426 -4.74 -11.56 1.33
CA THR A 426 -3.51 -11.20 0.60
C THR A 426 -3.23 -9.71 0.69
N ALA A 427 -4.25 -8.85 0.62
CA ALA A 427 -4.10 -7.40 0.80
C ALA A 427 -3.67 -7.05 2.24
N ILE A 428 -4.24 -7.73 3.26
CA ILE A 428 -3.84 -7.57 4.66
C ILE A 428 -2.38 -8.00 4.85
N LEU A 429 -1.97 -9.14 4.28
CA LEU A 429 -0.59 -9.63 4.34
C LEU A 429 0.39 -8.66 3.67
N LYS A 430 0.07 -8.12 2.49
CA LYS A 430 0.88 -7.09 1.82
C LYS A 430 1.05 -5.84 2.68
N SER A 431 -0.03 -5.37 3.32
CA SER A 431 0.04 -4.19 4.21
C SER A 431 0.92 -4.44 5.44
N ARG A 432 0.89 -5.66 6.00
CA ARG A 432 1.75 -6.08 7.10
C ARG A 432 3.22 -6.13 6.68
N THR A 433 3.52 -6.68 5.51
CA THR A 433 4.89 -6.72 4.96
C THR A 433 5.46 -5.31 4.76
N LEU A 434 4.68 -4.40 4.16
CA LEU A 434 5.06 -2.99 4.01
C LEU A 434 5.31 -2.31 5.36
N SER A 435 4.48 -2.58 6.37
CA SER A 435 4.68 -2.07 7.74
C SER A 435 5.97 -2.59 8.38
N VAL A 436 6.30 -3.87 8.17
CA VAL A 436 7.54 -4.49 8.67
C VAL A 436 8.76 -3.90 7.97
N GLU A 437 8.73 -3.76 6.64
CA GLU A 437 9.80 -3.11 5.87
C GLU A 437 10.05 -1.67 6.31
N GLN A 438 8.97 -0.93 6.61
CA GLN A 438 9.07 0.46 7.05
C GLN A 438 9.60 0.58 8.48
N LYS A 439 9.21 -0.36 9.37
CA LYS A 439 9.80 -0.50 10.70
C LYS A 439 11.28 -0.88 10.63
N LEU A 440 11.66 -1.77 9.72
CA LEU A 440 13.06 -2.13 9.48
C LEU A 440 13.85 -0.95 8.94
N LYS A 441 13.36 -0.24 7.91
CA LYS A 441 14.00 0.99 7.39
C LYS A 441 14.18 2.04 8.47
N ASN A 442 13.16 2.27 9.31
CA ASN A 442 13.25 3.19 10.44
C ASN A 442 14.24 2.69 11.51
N GLY A 443 14.28 1.39 11.76
CA GLY A 443 15.26 0.75 12.65
C GLY A 443 16.69 0.89 12.14
N PHE A 444 16.92 0.68 10.85
CA PHE A 444 18.22 0.85 10.19
C PHE A 444 18.65 2.33 10.15
N GLU A 445 17.73 3.26 9.89
CA GLU A 445 17.96 4.71 9.99
C GLU A 445 18.33 5.13 11.42
N ASN A 446 17.62 4.59 12.43
CA ASN A 446 17.91 4.86 13.83
C ASN A 446 19.24 4.22 14.28
N ALA A 447 19.59 3.04 13.76
CA ALA A 447 20.88 2.40 13.98
C ALA A 447 22.02 3.18 13.32
N ARG A 448 21.83 3.68 12.09
CA ARG A 448 22.79 4.58 11.41
C ARG A 448 23.00 5.90 12.16
N LYS A 449 21.94 6.47 12.75
CA LYS A 449 22.02 7.69 13.56
C LYS A 449 22.67 7.43 14.93
N SER A 450 22.56 6.21 15.44
CA SER A 450 23.21 5.76 16.67
C SER A 450 24.63 5.29 16.36
N ARG A 451 25.57 6.22 16.13
CA ARG A 451 27.00 5.88 16.05
C ARG A 451 27.44 5.25 17.38
N VAL A 452 27.46 3.92 17.46
CA VAL A 452 28.06 3.20 18.57
C VAL A 452 29.58 3.32 18.41
N VAL A 453 30.18 4.15 19.25
CA VAL A 453 31.64 4.33 19.27
C VAL A 453 32.22 3.28 20.20
N LEU A 454 32.96 2.32 19.64
CA LEU A 454 33.72 1.35 20.42
C LEU A 454 35.05 1.98 20.82
N ARG A 455 35.21 2.30 22.11
CA ARG A 455 36.48 2.82 22.64
C ARG A 455 37.28 1.66 23.22
N ILE A 456 38.37 1.28 22.56
CA ILE A 456 39.35 0.33 23.11
C ILE A 456 40.29 1.12 24.03
N ARG A 457 40.30 0.79 25.32
CA ARG A 457 41.13 1.45 26.35
C ARG A 457 42.52 0.84 26.46
N SER A 458 42.63 -0.48 26.33
CA SER A 458 43.91 -1.19 26.35
C SER A 458 43.78 -2.55 25.69
N ILE A 459 44.89 -3.03 25.11
CA ILE A 459 45.05 -4.40 24.61
C ILE A 459 46.34 -4.94 25.22
N SER A 460 46.28 -6.06 25.92
CA SER A 460 47.45 -6.78 26.43
C SER A 460 47.46 -8.21 25.93
N GLU A 461 48.66 -8.76 25.72
CA GLU A 461 48.86 -10.14 25.30
C GLU A 461 49.18 -10.96 26.55
N ASP A 462 48.35 -11.97 26.86
CA ASP A 462 48.60 -12.84 28.01
C ASP A 462 49.74 -13.84 27.73
N THR A 463 50.19 -14.56 28.76
CA THR A 463 51.27 -15.55 28.65
C THR A 463 50.98 -16.71 27.68
N ASN A 464 49.74 -16.85 27.21
CA ASN A 464 49.30 -17.84 26.23
C ASN A 464 49.06 -17.25 24.82
N LYS A 465 49.56 -16.03 24.55
CA LYS A 465 49.36 -15.29 23.28
C LYS A 465 47.90 -15.00 22.94
N LYS A 466 47.01 -14.91 23.94
CA LYS A 466 45.63 -14.45 23.76
C LYS A 466 45.56 -12.95 24.03
N LEU A 467 44.86 -12.23 23.17
CA LEU A 467 44.68 -10.79 23.30
C LEU A 467 43.50 -10.49 24.24
N TRP A 468 43.81 -9.85 25.36
CA TRP A 468 42.84 -9.32 26.30
C TRP A 468 42.57 -7.86 25.96
N CYS A 469 41.30 -7.47 25.81
CA CYS A 469 40.93 -6.08 25.54
C CYS A 469 40.01 -5.54 26.63
N ASN A 470 40.22 -4.26 26.97
CA ASN A 470 39.27 -3.48 27.76
C ASN A 470 38.56 -2.51 26.81
N CYS A 471 37.26 -2.68 26.61
CA CYS A 471 36.48 -1.83 25.71
C CYS A 471 35.22 -1.29 26.41
N SER A 472 34.80 -0.12 25.98
CA SER A 472 33.55 0.50 26.40
C SER A 472 32.70 0.89 25.20
N PHE A 473 31.41 0.61 25.30
CA PHE A 473 30.40 1.03 24.34
C PHE A 473 29.75 2.33 24.83
N VAL A 474 29.54 3.27 23.91
CA VAL A 474 28.81 4.52 24.22
C VAL A 474 27.53 4.55 23.39
N ASN A 475 26.38 4.61 24.06
CA ASN A 475 25.12 5.04 23.46
C ASN A 475 24.55 6.26 24.21
N THR A 476 23.43 6.80 23.73
CA THR A 476 22.75 8.00 24.25
C THR A 476 22.30 7.93 25.72
N ASN A 477 22.36 6.76 26.37
CA ASN A 477 21.84 6.51 27.72
C ASN A 477 22.94 6.16 28.76
N GLY A 478 24.23 6.25 28.44
CA GLY A 478 25.33 6.09 29.40
C GLY A 478 26.34 4.97 29.08
N PHE A 479 27.42 4.91 29.88
CA PHE A 479 28.57 4.00 29.69
C PHE A 479 28.28 2.57 30.18
N VAL A 480 28.65 1.57 29.37
CA VAL A 480 28.70 0.15 29.79
C VAL A 480 30.10 -0.40 29.52
N ASP A 481 30.75 -0.90 30.57
CA ASP A 481 32.11 -1.45 30.53
C ASP A 481 32.08 -2.97 30.34
N PHE A 482 32.89 -3.49 29.40
CA PHE A 482 33.08 -4.92 29.16
C PHE A 482 34.57 -5.30 29.25
N ASN A 483 34.86 -6.42 29.92
CA ASN A 483 36.20 -7.00 30.02
C ASN A 483 36.17 -8.46 29.55
N GLY A 484 36.98 -8.83 28.55
CA GLY A 484 37.00 -10.19 28.02
C GLY A 484 38.11 -10.47 27.01
N TYR A 485 38.32 -11.75 26.71
CA TYR A 485 39.27 -12.23 25.71
C TYR A 485 38.62 -12.26 24.32
N ILE A 486 39.29 -11.71 23.30
CA ILE A 486 38.80 -11.78 21.91
C ILE A 486 39.43 -13.01 21.23
N ASN A 487 38.61 -13.77 20.49
CA ASN A 487 39.08 -14.90 19.71
C ASN A 487 39.82 -14.41 18.45
N THR A 488 41.11 -14.71 18.32
CA THR A 488 42.03 -14.12 17.33
C THR A 488 41.88 -14.68 15.91
N GLY A 489 40.99 -15.64 15.68
CA GLY A 489 40.76 -16.27 14.38
C GLY A 489 40.06 -15.41 13.33
N LEU A 490 39.55 -14.21 13.69
CA LEU A 490 38.72 -13.37 12.82
C LEU A 490 39.35 -12.02 12.43
N ILE A 491 40.62 -11.77 12.77
CA ILE A 491 41.29 -10.48 12.50
C ILE A 491 42.48 -10.69 11.55
N PRO A 492 42.48 -10.08 10.34
CA PRO A 492 43.60 -10.15 9.41
C PRO A 492 44.92 -9.66 10.04
N ALA A 493 46.01 -10.42 9.84
CA ALA A 493 47.33 -10.13 10.42
C ALA A 493 47.89 -8.72 10.10
N SER A 494 47.43 -8.11 9.00
CA SER A 494 47.77 -6.73 8.60
C SER A 494 47.24 -5.65 9.55
N ILE A 495 46.15 -5.92 10.27
CA ILE A 495 45.57 -5.02 11.28
C ILE A 495 46.29 -5.18 12.63
N MET A 496 46.65 -6.42 12.99
CA MET A 496 47.38 -6.74 14.23
C MET A 496 48.76 -6.07 14.30
N ASN A 497 49.46 -5.96 13.16
CA ASN A 497 50.77 -5.31 13.11
C ASN A 497 50.73 -3.77 13.18
N ARG A 498 49.58 -3.13 12.92
CA ARG A 498 49.41 -1.67 13.06
C ARG A 498 49.03 -1.24 14.48
N ALA A 499 48.52 -2.16 15.31
CA ALA A 499 48.03 -1.85 16.65
C ALA A 499 49.10 -1.97 17.75
N LYS A 500 50.27 -2.58 17.47
CA LYS A 500 51.39 -2.63 18.42
C LYS A 500 52.07 -1.26 18.47
N GLY A 501 51.81 -0.49 19.54
CA GLY A 501 52.57 0.71 19.92
C GLY A 501 51.87 2.07 19.78
N ILE A 502 50.55 2.13 19.62
CA ILE A 502 49.81 3.41 19.52
C ILE A 502 48.90 3.59 20.75
N GLU A 503 49.29 4.45 21.68
CA GLU A 503 48.32 5.08 22.61
C GLU A 503 47.58 6.18 21.85
N GLY A 504 46.40 5.85 21.31
CA GLY A 504 45.57 6.79 20.57
C GLY A 504 44.29 6.13 20.05
N LYS A 505 43.18 6.87 20.11
CA LYS A 505 41.83 6.41 19.74
C LYS A 505 41.82 5.77 18.34
N ILE A 506 41.57 4.47 18.26
CA ILE A 506 41.34 3.77 16.99
C ILE A 506 39.83 3.75 16.73
N PHE A 507 39.40 4.34 15.62
CA PHE A 507 38.02 4.27 15.14
C PHE A 507 37.88 3.09 14.18
N PHE A 508 37.11 2.08 14.57
CA PHE A 508 36.64 1.05 13.64
C PHE A 508 35.18 1.33 13.30
N ALA A 509 34.89 1.56 12.03
CA ALA A 509 33.54 1.41 11.50
C ALA A 509 33.38 -0.06 11.11
N PHE A 510 32.58 -0.82 11.86
CA PHE A 510 32.11 -2.12 11.41
C PHE A 510 30.89 -1.88 10.54
N ASP A 511 31.10 -1.79 9.24
CA ASP A 511 30.06 -2.15 8.28
C ASP A 511 30.29 -3.63 7.92
N ASP A 512 29.23 -4.43 7.96
CA ASP A 512 29.09 -5.78 7.37
C ASP A 512 29.50 -7.05 8.16
N VAL A 513 29.19 -7.21 9.46
CA VAL A 513 29.34 -8.54 10.15
C VAL A 513 28.11 -8.97 10.97
N LEU A 514 26.88 -8.63 10.56
CA LEU A 514 25.66 -9.17 11.18
C LEU A 514 24.60 -9.65 10.18
N CYS A 515 25.03 -10.16 9.01
CA CYS A 515 24.14 -10.84 8.06
C CYS A 515 24.34 -12.36 7.96
N GLU A 516 25.31 -12.96 8.66
CA GLU A 516 25.57 -14.43 8.59
C GLU A 516 25.04 -15.25 9.79
N LEU A 517 24.21 -14.68 10.67
CA LEU A 517 23.68 -15.40 11.84
C LEU A 517 22.20 -15.82 11.74
N PHE A 518 21.51 -15.56 10.62
CA PHE A 518 20.11 -15.98 10.41
C PHE A 518 19.80 -16.40 8.95
N GLN A 519 20.65 -17.23 8.34
CA GLN A 519 20.25 -18.09 7.21
C GLN A 519 20.28 -19.55 7.68
N PRO A 520 19.19 -20.03 8.27
CA PRO A 520 18.44 -21.05 7.54
C PRO A 520 16.94 -20.96 7.84
N MET A 521 16.16 -20.36 6.94
CA MET A 521 14.74 -20.61 6.74
C MET A 521 14.33 -19.76 5.55
N LEU A 522 14.61 -20.25 4.35
CA LEU A 522 13.95 -19.94 3.07
C LEU A 522 14.76 -20.61 1.96
N ASP A 523 14.84 -21.94 2.02
CA ASP A 523 14.91 -22.74 0.80
C ASP A 523 13.51 -23.30 0.59
N ASP A 524 12.82 -22.80 -0.43
CA ASP A 524 12.40 -23.67 -1.53
C ASP A 524 11.85 -22.86 -2.71
N ASN A 525 12.42 -23.15 -3.88
CA ASN A 525 11.96 -22.83 -5.24
C ASN A 525 11.92 -21.36 -5.67
N ILE A 526 12.94 -20.95 -6.43
CA ILE A 526 12.78 -20.68 -7.87
C ILE A 526 14.14 -20.92 -8.54
N SER A 527 14.14 -21.91 -9.43
CA SER A 527 15.25 -22.29 -10.28
C SER A 527 15.46 -21.29 -11.42
N SER A 528 16.72 -21.27 -11.89
CA SER A 528 17.21 -20.84 -13.21
C SER A 528 17.34 -19.33 -13.51
N PHE A 529 18.60 -18.85 -13.58
CA PHE A 529 19.20 -18.21 -14.77
C PHE A 529 20.75 -18.22 -14.64
N PRO A 530 21.53 -18.45 -15.72
CA PRO A 530 22.98 -18.67 -15.63
C PRO A 530 23.74 -17.34 -15.69
N LEU A 531 24.72 -17.14 -14.79
CA LEU A 531 25.69 -16.05 -14.90
C LEU A 531 27.08 -16.63 -15.16
N VAL A 532 27.58 -16.32 -16.36
CA VAL A 532 28.91 -16.66 -16.88
C VAL A 532 29.99 -15.88 -16.12
N TRP A 533 31.04 -16.58 -15.70
CA TRP A 533 32.20 -16.06 -14.99
C TRP A 533 33.22 -15.45 -15.96
N HIS A 534 33.61 -14.18 -15.76
CA HIS A 534 34.86 -13.64 -16.30
C HIS A 534 35.68 -12.98 -15.19
N SER A 535 36.91 -13.49 -15.02
CA SER A 535 37.94 -13.03 -14.09
C SER A 535 38.89 -12.10 -14.82
N THR A 536 39.20 -10.93 -14.23
CA THR A 536 40.45 -10.21 -14.51
C THR A 536 40.96 -9.50 -13.26
N ARG A 537 42.16 -9.92 -12.84
CA ARG A 537 43.04 -9.20 -11.91
C ARG A 537 43.48 -7.87 -12.52
N GLY A 538 43.53 -6.81 -11.70
CA GLY A 538 44.58 -5.79 -11.81
C GLY A 538 44.14 -4.32 -11.81
N LYS A 539 44.50 -3.64 -10.71
CA LYS A 539 44.91 -2.22 -10.57
C LYS A 539 43.93 -1.11 -11.02
N ASN A 540 43.40 -0.44 -10.01
CA ASN A 540 42.74 0.89 -9.98
C ASN A 540 42.93 1.79 -11.21
N VAL A 541 41.81 2.13 -11.86
CA VAL A 541 41.56 3.42 -12.54
C VAL A 541 40.08 3.79 -12.30
N TYR A 542 39.84 5.02 -11.81
CA TYR A 542 38.50 5.60 -11.72
C TYR A 542 37.99 5.94 -13.13
N GLY A 543 36.79 5.47 -13.48
CA GLY A 543 36.08 5.84 -14.69
C GLY A 543 34.57 5.65 -14.50
N TYR A 544 33.83 6.74 -14.49
CA TYR A 544 32.37 6.73 -14.62
C TYR A 544 32.02 6.33 -16.06
N LEU A 545 31.27 5.23 -16.23
CA LEU A 545 30.69 4.85 -17.51
C LEU A 545 29.17 4.68 -17.34
N GLN A 546 28.45 5.49 -18.08
CA GLN A 546 26.99 5.61 -18.15
C GLN A 546 26.48 4.80 -19.35
N ILE A 547 25.67 3.76 -19.14
CA ILE A 547 24.74 3.15 -20.13
C ILE A 547 23.56 2.55 -19.33
N LEU A 548 22.41 3.22 -19.22
CA LEU A 548 21.20 3.09 -20.05
C LEU A 548 20.72 1.64 -20.24
N PHE A 549 19.58 1.26 -19.65
CA PHE A 549 18.48 0.65 -20.41
C PHE A 549 17.12 0.84 -19.72
N TRP A 550 16.14 1.06 -20.60
CA TRP A 550 14.71 1.29 -20.47
C TRP A 550 13.96 0.77 -19.23
N SER A 551 13.11 1.67 -18.70
CA SER A 551 11.70 1.35 -18.44
C SER A 551 10.82 2.41 -19.12
N ILE A 552 9.81 1.90 -19.81
CA ILE A 552 8.78 2.59 -20.58
C ILE A 552 8.00 3.60 -19.70
N CYS A 553 7.72 4.75 -20.29
CA CYS A 553 6.81 5.76 -19.79
C CYS A 553 5.38 5.23 -19.67
N LEU A 554 4.77 5.42 -18.50
CA LEU A 554 3.37 5.81 -18.37
C LEU A 554 3.32 6.95 -17.33
N ALA A 555 2.61 8.00 -17.70
CA ALA A 555 2.75 9.35 -17.20
C ALA A 555 2.24 9.55 -15.76
N LEU A 556 3.00 10.34 -14.99
CA LEU A 556 2.45 11.15 -13.90
C LEU A 556 1.98 12.49 -14.48
N PRO A 557 0.85 13.05 -14.06
CA PRO A 557 0.83 14.46 -13.70
C PRO A 557 1.45 14.65 -12.32
N CYS A 558 2.42 15.54 -12.32
CA CYS A 558 3.01 16.28 -11.21
C CYS A 558 2.01 16.66 -10.11
N GLU A 559 2.39 16.48 -8.85
CA GLU A 559 2.49 17.61 -7.90
C GLU A 559 3.44 17.25 -6.77
N GLU A 560 4.44 18.10 -6.58
CA GLU A 560 5.49 18.03 -5.56
C GLU A 560 5.31 19.26 -4.64
N ASN A 561 5.58 19.07 -3.35
CA ASN A 561 5.91 20.09 -2.35
C ASN A 561 4.77 20.83 -1.61
N ASN A 562 4.56 20.43 -0.35
CA ASN A 562 4.78 21.41 0.71
C ASN A 562 5.51 20.82 1.93
N PRO A 563 6.78 21.21 2.15
CA PRO A 563 7.48 21.12 3.42
C PRO A 563 7.25 22.39 4.26
N ASN A 564 6.69 22.19 5.47
CA ASN A 564 6.68 23.06 6.66
C ASN A 564 5.29 23.44 7.17
N ASN A 565 4.82 22.70 8.18
CA ASN A 565 4.20 23.35 9.33
C ASN A 565 4.72 22.69 10.62
N TYR A 566 5.34 23.49 11.48
CA TYR A 566 5.95 23.08 12.74
C TYR A 566 5.14 23.67 13.92
N ARG A 567 4.86 22.79 14.90
CA ARG A 567 4.78 22.97 16.37
C ARG A 567 3.44 23.24 17.12
N ILE A 568 3.15 22.25 17.97
CA ILE A 568 2.93 22.24 19.44
C ILE A 568 1.71 22.95 20.04
N GLY A 569 0.88 22.14 20.70
CA GLY A 569 0.01 22.51 21.81
C GLY A 569 -0.28 21.28 22.67
N GLU A 570 0.52 21.09 23.71
CA GLU A 570 0.25 20.16 24.81
C GLU A 570 -0.95 20.67 25.62
N ILE A 571 -1.87 19.78 26.00
CA ILE A 571 -2.71 19.96 27.18
C ILE A 571 -2.46 18.74 28.08
N TYR A 572 -1.71 18.99 29.15
CA TYR A 572 -1.70 18.18 30.35
C TYR A 572 -3.03 18.37 31.09
N THR A 573 -3.68 17.27 31.46
CA THR A 573 -4.45 17.20 32.71
C THR A 573 -4.07 15.92 33.45
N HIS A 574 -3.50 16.11 34.65
CA HIS A 574 -3.33 15.09 35.67
C HIS A 574 -4.71 14.58 36.12
N ALA A 575 -4.85 13.26 36.29
CA ALA A 575 -5.72 12.70 37.32
C ALA A 575 -5.16 11.33 37.77
N THR A 576 -4.69 11.35 39.00
CA THR A 576 -4.33 10.29 39.94
C THR A 576 -5.13 8.99 39.86
N TYR A 577 -4.40 7.86 39.94
CA TYR A 577 -4.90 6.60 40.52
C TYR A 577 -5.39 6.83 41.96
N PRO A 578 -6.44 6.11 42.40
CA PRO A 578 -6.20 5.11 43.43
C PRO A 578 -6.96 3.80 43.23
N GLN A 579 -6.46 2.77 43.91
CA GLN A 579 -7.00 1.41 43.93
C GLN A 579 -8.38 1.32 44.60
N SER A 580 -9.23 0.41 44.11
CA SER A 580 -9.92 -0.61 44.92
C SER A 580 -10.83 -1.48 44.04
N THR A 581 -10.72 -2.79 44.18
CA THR A 581 -11.83 -3.73 43.90
C THR A 581 -12.72 -3.80 45.15
N PRO A 582 -14.05 -3.89 44.99
CA PRO A 582 -14.69 -5.19 45.26
C PRO A 582 -15.88 -5.54 44.35
N HIS A 583 -15.94 -6.83 44.02
CA HIS A 583 -17.07 -7.74 43.80
C HIS A 583 -18.55 -7.27 43.78
N ILE A 584 -19.26 -7.82 42.75
CA ILE A 584 -20.65 -8.35 42.72
C ILE A 584 -21.81 -7.34 42.51
N ASN A 585 -22.49 -7.35 41.35
CA ASN A 585 -23.69 -8.16 41.03
C ASN A 585 -24.40 -7.71 39.74
N ASN A 586 -25.09 -8.67 39.11
CA ASN A 586 -25.90 -8.60 37.90
C ASN A 586 -26.97 -7.49 37.85
N SER A 587 -27.15 -6.84 36.68
CA SER A 587 -28.41 -6.92 35.94
C SER A 587 -28.27 -6.37 34.51
N PHE A 588 -28.64 -7.23 33.57
CA PHE A 588 -28.89 -6.94 32.16
C PHE A 588 -30.13 -6.05 32.05
N ASP A 589 -30.10 -5.01 31.21
CA ASP A 589 -31.29 -4.51 30.52
C ASP A 589 -30.85 -3.63 29.34
N GLY A 590 -30.92 -4.18 28.13
CA GLY A 590 -30.72 -3.38 26.91
C GLY A 590 -30.32 -4.14 25.65
N PHE A 591 -29.83 -5.37 25.76
CA PHE A 591 -29.36 -6.12 24.58
C PHE A 591 -30.47 -6.76 23.71
N PRO A 592 -31.65 -7.15 24.24
CA PRO A 592 -32.72 -7.72 23.40
C PRO A 592 -33.34 -6.73 22.40
N GLN A 593 -33.37 -5.42 22.73
CA GLN A 593 -33.96 -4.39 21.87
C GLN A 593 -33.09 -4.03 20.65
N PHE A 594 -31.78 -4.35 20.71
CA PHE A 594 -30.86 -4.12 19.61
C PHE A 594 -30.99 -5.20 18.51
N ILE A 595 -31.22 -6.45 18.92
CA ILE A 595 -31.38 -7.60 18.00
C ILE A 595 -32.75 -7.58 17.29
N GLU A 596 -33.81 -7.12 17.96
CA GLU A 596 -35.11 -6.94 17.31
C GLU A 596 -35.07 -5.84 16.23
N LYS A 597 -34.22 -4.81 16.41
CA LYS A 597 -33.99 -3.76 15.41
C LYS A 597 -33.24 -4.26 14.18
N ILE A 598 -32.25 -5.13 14.37
CA ILE A 598 -31.48 -5.73 13.26
C ILE A 598 -32.35 -6.70 12.44
N ASN A 599 -33.17 -7.51 13.10
CA ASN A 599 -34.06 -8.47 12.42
C ASN A 599 -35.23 -7.80 11.67
N LYS A 600 -35.60 -6.55 12.04
CA LYS A 600 -36.63 -5.78 11.34
C LYS A 600 -36.10 -5.00 10.13
N THR A 601 -34.80 -4.70 10.12
CA THR A 601 -34.13 -4.00 9.00
C THR A 601 -33.68 -4.97 7.90
N LEU A 602 -33.45 -6.24 8.23
CA LEU A 602 -33.07 -7.28 7.28
C LEU A 602 -34.27 -8.16 6.92
N GLY A 603 -35.12 -7.64 6.03
CA GLY A 603 -36.18 -8.42 5.42
C GLY A 603 -35.62 -9.58 4.59
N LYS A 604 -35.87 -10.80 5.07
CA LYS A 604 -35.90 -12.10 4.37
C LYS A 604 -34.72 -12.39 3.42
N ASP A 605 -33.70 -13.08 3.94
CA ASP A 605 -33.34 -14.43 3.48
C ASP A 605 -32.24 -15.04 4.40
N GLY A 606 -32.66 -15.89 5.34
CA GLY A 606 -32.04 -17.20 5.56
C GLY A 606 -30.64 -17.35 6.16
N LEU A 607 -30.17 -16.52 7.10
CA LEU A 607 -28.95 -16.83 7.88
C LEU A 607 -29.18 -16.68 9.38
N VAL A 608 -29.35 -17.82 10.06
CA VAL A 608 -29.32 -17.94 11.53
C VAL A 608 -27.86 -18.12 11.94
N ALA A 609 -27.28 -17.14 12.62
CA ALA A 609 -25.95 -17.26 13.22
C ALA A 609 -26.07 -17.91 14.61
N SER A 610 -25.56 -19.13 14.76
CA SER A 610 -25.28 -19.75 16.07
C SER A 610 -23.80 -19.56 16.40
N TYR A 611 -23.50 -19.06 17.60
CA TYR A 611 -22.15 -19.03 18.17
C TYR A 611 -22.03 -20.11 19.25
N GLU A 612 -21.05 -21.01 19.13
CA GLU A 612 -20.50 -21.80 20.23
C GLU A 612 -19.22 -21.11 20.73
N LEU A 613 -19.11 -21.01 22.06
CA LEU A 613 -17.95 -20.45 22.78
C LEU A 613 -16.87 -21.53 22.96
N TYR A 614 -15.62 -21.16 22.68
CA TYR A 614 -14.42 -21.77 23.26
C TYR A 614 -13.61 -20.71 24.00
#